data_AF-A0A7C5IYC6-F1
#
_entry.id   AF-A0A7C5IYC6-F1
#
_cell.length_a   1.000
_cell.length_b   1.000
_cell.length_c   1.000
_cell.angle_alpha   90.00
_cell.angle_beta   90.00
_cell.angle_gamma   90.00
#
_symmetry.space_group_name_H-M   'P 1'
#
loop_
_entity.id
_entity.type
_entity.pdbx_description
1 polymer ?
#
loop_
_entity_poly.entity_id
_entity_poly.type
_entity_poly.pdbx_seq_one_letter_code
_entity_poly.pdbx_strand_id
1 'polypeptide(L)'
;MGIGFVVKEDDRLPQLNAVTVPEGVDEAAVRRTLLEEFNLEIGAGLGVLAGRVWRIGLMGHASNRRNVLFCLAALESVLSRMDAPIGKGVAVDAAMAVYD
;
A
#
# COMPACT_ATOMS: atom_id res chain seq x y z
N MET A 1 -3.63 1.18 9.38
CA MET A 1 -4.71 1.02 8.37
C MET A 1 -5.51 -0.27 8.50
N GLY A 2 -4.96 -1.37 9.05
CA GLY A 2 -5.70 -2.65 9.12
C GLY A 2 -5.61 -3.50 7.84
N ILE A 3 -4.71 -3.13 6.93
CA ILE A 3 -4.40 -3.87 5.71
C ILE A 3 -3.47 -5.04 6.06
N GLY A 4 -3.82 -6.25 5.62
CA GLY A 4 -3.08 -7.47 5.92
C GLY A 4 -1.97 -7.79 4.90
N PHE A 5 -1.01 -8.60 5.34
CA PHE A 5 -0.02 -9.23 4.47
C PHE A 5 -0.51 -10.59 3.99
N VAL A 6 -0.26 -10.91 2.72
CA VAL A 6 -0.64 -12.19 2.12
C VAL A 6 0.32 -13.31 2.53
N VAL A 7 1.58 -12.95 2.79
CA VAL A 7 2.68 -13.88 3.07
C VAL A 7 2.93 -13.98 4.58
N LYS A 8 3.22 -15.19 5.06
CA LYS A 8 3.62 -15.46 6.45
C LYS A 8 4.87 -14.67 6.77
N GLU A 9 4.99 -14.19 8.01
CA GLU A 9 6.03 -13.26 8.43
C GLU A 9 7.46 -13.73 8.11
N ASP A 10 7.77 -14.98 8.44
CA ASP A 10 9.10 -15.58 8.20
C ASP A 10 9.46 -15.74 6.71
N ASP A 11 8.46 -15.71 5.82
CA ASP A 11 8.61 -15.87 4.37
C ASP A 11 8.56 -14.53 3.62
N ARG A 12 8.39 -13.40 4.33
CA ARG A 12 8.27 -12.07 3.71
C ARG A 12 9.60 -11.58 3.17
N LEU A 13 9.56 -11.09 1.94
CA LEU A 13 10.71 -10.42 1.33
C LEU A 13 10.76 -8.94 1.78
N PRO A 14 11.87 -8.45 2.39
CA PRO A 14 11.93 -7.08 2.91
C PRO A 14 11.68 -5.98 1.85
N GLN A 15 12.09 -6.23 0.61
CA GLN A 15 12.05 -5.25 -0.47
C GLN A 15 10.73 -5.25 -1.26
N LEU A 16 9.80 -6.18 -0.98
CA LEU A 16 8.54 -6.28 -1.71
C LEU A 16 7.41 -6.77 -0.79
N ASN A 17 6.50 -5.85 -0.48
CA ASN A 17 5.36 -6.13 0.38
C ASN A 17 4.13 -6.51 -0.47
N ALA A 18 3.58 -7.70 -0.26
CA ALA A 18 2.31 -8.13 -0.85
C ALA A 18 1.17 -7.96 0.16
N VAL A 19 0.29 -6.99 -0.09
CA VAL A 19 -0.77 -6.58 0.83
C VAL A 19 -2.15 -6.80 0.23
N THR A 20 -3.13 -7.12 1.06
CA THR A 20 -4.51 -7.39 0.62
C THR A 20 -5.25 -6.13 0.21
N VAL A 21 -6.12 -6.22 -0.78
CA VAL A 21 -7.11 -5.16 -1.08
C VAL A 21 -8.24 -5.26 -0.05
N PRO A 22 -8.65 -4.16 0.61
CA PRO A 22 -9.80 -4.16 1.51
C PRO A 22 -11.09 -4.59 0.80
N GLU A 23 -12.01 -5.19 1.54
CA GLU A 23 -13.30 -5.62 1.00
C GLU A 23 -14.07 -4.44 0.38
N GLY A 24 -14.69 -4.67 -0.78
CA GLY A 24 -15.47 -3.67 -1.51
C GLY A 24 -14.66 -2.64 -2.29
N VAL A 25 -13.33 -2.67 -2.23
CA VAL A 25 -12.45 -1.72 -2.93
C VAL A 25 -12.10 -2.24 -4.32
N ASP A 26 -12.24 -1.38 -5.35
CA ASP A 26 -11.70 -1.63 -6.68
C ASP A 26 -10.18 -1.38 -6.69
N GLU A 27 -9.41 -2.47 -6.72
CA GLU A 27 -7.95 -2.50 -6.79
C GLU A 27 -7.37 -1.60 -7.89
N ALA A 28 -7.98 -1.63 -9.08
CA ALA A 28 -7.48 -0.97 -10.26
C ALA A 28 -7.83 0.53 -10.25
N ALA A 29 -8.99 0.88 -9.71
CA ALA A 29 -9.36 2.27 -9.48
C ALA A 29 -8.38 2.95 -8.51
N VAL A 30 -8.04 2.30 -7.39
CA VAL A 30 -7.07 2.84 -6.42
C VAL A 30 -5.72 3.09 -7.08
N ARG A 31 -5.16 2.09 -7.78
CA ARG A 31 -3.86 2.26 -8.47
C ARG A 31 -3.88 3.37 -9.50
N ARG A 32 -4.98 3.49 -10.26
CA ARG A 32 -5.15 4.55 -11.25
C ARG A 32 -5.13 5.92 -10.58
N THR A 33 -5.90 6.10 -9.51
CA THR A 33 -5.94 7.37 -8.76
C THR A 33 -4.57 7.71 -8.15
N LEU A 34 -3.84 6.73 -7.60
CA LEU A 34 -2.49 6.95 -7.08
C LEU A 34 -1.53 7.42 -8.19
N LEU A 35 -1.60 6.80 -9.37
CA LEU A 35 -0.76 7.19 -10.50
C LEU A 35 -1.12 8.59 -11.03
N GLU A 36 -2.41 8.86 -11.24
CA GLU A 36 -2.88 10.10 -11.86
C GLU A 36 -2.77 11.33 -10.94
N GLU A 37 -3.07 11.18 -9.66
CA GLU A 37 -3.11 12.32 -8.72
C GLU A 37 -1.82 12.49 -7.91
N PHE A 38 -1.10 11.40 -7.63
CA PHE A 38 0.08 11.41 -6.77
C PHE A 38 1.37 11.07 -7.52
N ASN A 39 1.30 10.75 -8.82
CA ASN A 39 2.43 10.23 -9.59
C ASN A 39 3.10 9.05 -8.87
N LEU A 40 2.28 8.20 -8.24
CA LEU A 40 2.72 7.06 -7.43
C LEU A 40 2.22 5.77 -8.03
N GLU A 41 3.14 4.91 -8.45
CA GLU A 41 2.81 3.59 -8.96
C GLU A 41 3.01 2.50 -7.90
N ILE A 42 2.01 1.62 -7.75
CA ILE A 42 2.13 0.35 -7.02
C ILE A 42 1.74 -0.81 -7.95
N GLY A 43 2.31 -1.98 -7.72
CA GLY A 43 2.10 -3.14 -8.59
C GLY A 43 0.76 -3.84 -8.31
N ALA A 44 0.08 -4.29 -9.37
CA ALA A 44 -1.07 -5.17 -9.23
C ALA A 44 -0.65 -6.61 -8.87
N GLY A 45 -1.58 -7.36 -8.28
CA GLY A 45 -1.55 -8.82 -8.26
C GLY A 45 -1.64 -9.42 -9.67
N LEU A 46 -1.11 -10.62 -9.85
CA LEU A 46 -1.10 -11.33 -11.14
C LEU A 46 -1.74 -12.71 -11.01
N GLY A 47 -2.27 -13.23 -12.12
CA GLY A 47 -2.89 -14.55 -12.18
C GLY A 47 -4.01 -14.68 -11.14
N VAL A 48 -3.91 -15.68 -10.28
CA VAL A 48 -4.89 -15.88 -9.20
C VAL A 48 -4.98 -14.68 -8.27
N LEU A 49 -3.93 -13.88 -8.09
CA LEU A 49 -3.94 -12.73 -7.18
C LEU A 49 -4.44 -11.43 -7.83
N ALA A 50 -4.78 -11.43 -9.12
CA ALA A 50 -5.28 -10.24 -9.81
C ALA A 50 -6.52 -9.67 -9.12
N GLY A 51 -6.54 -8.36 -8.88
CA GLY A 51 -7.62 -7.66 -8.18
C GLY A 51 -7.72 -7.89 -6.67
N ARG A 52 -6.86 -8.74 -6.10
CA ARG A 52 -6.94 -9.14 -4.67
C ARG A 52 -5.80 -8.60 -3.81
N VAL A 53 -4.69 -8.22 -4.43
CA VAL A 53 -3.49 -7.76 -3.72
C VAL A 53 -2.81 -6.61 -4.45
N TRP A 54 -2.11 -5.78 -3.71
CA TRP A 54 -1.11 -4.86 -4.22
C TRP A 54 0.30 -5.32 -3.86
N ARG A 55 1.27 -4.92 -4.66
CA ARG A 55 2.70 -5.11 -4.43
C ARG A 55 3.38 -3.75 -4.27
N ILE A 56 3.88 -3.47 -3.07
CA ILE A 56 4.59 -2.24 -2.75
C ILE A 56 6.09 -2.55 -2.70
N GLY A 57 6.82 -2.02 -3.69
CA GLY A 57 8.26 -2.23 -3.83
C GLY A 57 9.08 -1.19 -3.07
N LEU A 58 10.07 -1.66 -2.31
CA LEU A 58 11.07 -0.86 -1.60
C LEU A 58 12.45 -1.29 -2.10
N MET A 59 12.79 -0.87 -3.32
CA MET A 59 14.00 -1.32 -4.03
C MET A 59 14.85 -0.13 -4.48
N GLY A 60 16.18 -0.23 -4.28
CA GLY A 60 17.13 0.77 -4.74
C GLY A 60 16.78 2.19 -4.29
N HIS A 61 16.76 3.13 -5.24
CA HIS A 61 16.48 4.55 -4.96
C HIS A 61 15.09 4.79 -4.35
N ALA A 62 14.11 3.93 -4.65
CA ALA A 62 12.76 4.07 -4.11
C ALA A 62 12.66 3.74 -2.62
N SER A 63 13.64 3.00 -2.07
CA SER A 63 13.67 2.55 -0.67
C SER A 63 14.21 3.65 0.26
N ASN A 64 13.44 4.71 0.47
CA ASN A 64 13.80 5.78 1.40
C ASN A 64 12.58 6.26 2.19
N ARG A 65 12.84 6.88 3.36
CA ARG A 65 11.81 7.35 4.30
C ARG A 65 10.77 8.26 3.62
N ARG A 66 11.20 9.18 2.75
CA ARG A 66 10.28 10.10 2.07
C ARG A 66 9.26 9.33 1.22
N ASN A 67 9.70 8.38 0.43
CA ASN A 67 8.83 7.60 -0.46
C ASN A 67 7.91 6.66 0.32
N VAL A 68 8.39 6.07 1.42
CA VAL A 68 7.55 5.23 2.29
C VAL A 68 6.41 6.05 2.89
N LEU A 69 6.73 7.20 3.50
CA LEU A 69 5.72 8.07 4.12
C LEU A 69 4.74 8.62 3.08
N PHE A 70 5.25 9.03 1.90
CA PHE A 70 4.42 9.49 0.80
C PHE A 70 3.45 8.40 0.31
N CYS A 71 3.94 7.17 0.13
CA CYS A 71 3.12 6.03 -0.30
C CYS A 71 2.01 5.72 0.69
N LEU A 72 2.32 5.69 1.99
CA LEU A 72 1.34 5.45 3.05
C LEU A 72 0.27 6.55 3.11
N ALA A 73 0.68 7.81 3.05
CA ALA A 73 -0.24 8.95 3.09
C ALA A 73 -1.15 9.01 1.85
N ALA A 74 -0.60 8.80 0.65
CA ALA A 74 -1.36 8.78 -0.59
C ALA A 74 -2.36 7.60 -0.60
N LEU A 75 -1.93 6.42 -0.20
CA LEU A 75 -2.79 5.23 -0.13
C LEU A 75 -3.93 5.41 0.87
N GLU A 76 -3.66 5.92 2.08
CA GLU A 76 -4.69 6.20 3.08
C GLU A 76 -5.68 7.27 2.59
N SER A 77 -5.21 8.31 1.89
CA SER A 77 -6.05 9.36 1.31
C SER A 77 -7.01 8.81 0.25
N VAL A 78 -6.51 8.04 -0.71
CA VAL A 78 -7.33 7.44 -1.77
C VAL A 78 -8.34 6.45 -1.20
N LEU A 79 -7.90 5.54 -0.33
CA LEU A 79 -8.79 4.58 0.32
C LEU A 79 -9.86 5.26 1.18
N SER A 80 -9.51 6.34 1.86
CA SER A 80 -10.47 7.11 2.67
C SER A 80 -11.54 7.79 1.82
N ARG A 81 -11.19 8.29 0.63
CA ARG A 81 -12.13 8.91 -0.33
C ARG A 81 -13.05 7.90 -1.02
N MET A 82 -12.62 6.64 -1.07
CA MET A 82 -13.41 5.53 -1.58
C MET A 82 -14.21 4.80 -0.48
N ASP A 83 -14.29 5.39 0.72
CA ASP A 83 -14.96 4.82 1.89
C ASP A 83 -14.53 3.38 2.24
N ALA A 84 -13.26 3.06 1.96
CA ALA A 84 -12.70 1.76 2.28
C ALA A 84 -12.70 1.51 3.81
N PRO A 85 -12.92 0.26 4.25
CA PRO A 85 -12.95 -0.11 5.67
C PRO A 85 -11.52 -0.18 6.26
N ILE A 86 -10.89 0.99 6.44
CA ILE A 86 -9.53 1.11 6.98
C ILE A 86 -9.51 2.02 8.21
N GLY A 87 -8.51 1.81 9.08
CA GLY A 87 -8.16 2.79 10.11
C GLY A 87 -7.49 4.00 9.46
N LYS A 88 -8.08 5.20 9.64
CA LYS A 88 -7.65 6.48 9.05
C LYS A 88 -6.79 7.29 10.02
N GLY A 89 -5.84 8.06 9.49
CA GLY A 89 -4.97 8.93 10.29
C GLY A 89 -3.94 8.18 11.13
N VAL A 90 -3.66 6.91 10.82
CA VAL A 90 -2.75 6.06 11.62
C VAL A 90 -1.54 5.59 10.84
N ALA A 91 -1.57 5.69 9.51
CA ALA A 91 -0.55 5.08 8.64
C ALA A 91 0.83 5.71 8.83
N VAL A 92 0.90 7.04 8.77
CA VAL A 92 2.14 7.82 8.87
C VAL A 92 2.71 7.74 10.28
N ASP A 93 1.88 7.92 11.31
CA ASP A 93 2.30 7.86 12.71
C ASP A 93 2.92 6.50 13.07
N ALA A 94 2.28 5.40 12.64
CA ALA A 94 2.81 4.06 12.85
C ALA A 94 4.17 3.85 12.15
N ALA A 95 4.37 4.39 10.95
CA ALA A 95 5.65 4.32 10.25
C ALA A 95 6.72 5.19 10.91
N MET A 96 6.35 6.38 11.40
CA MET A 96 7.27 7.30 12.09
C MET A 96 7.81 6.69 13.38
N ALA A 97 6.98 6.00 14.15
CA ALA A 97 7.38 5.30 15.37
C ALA A 97 8.43 4.18 15.17
N VAL A 98 8.65 3.73 13.92
CA VAL A 98 9.69 2.74 13.57
C VAL A 98 11.01 3.41 13.14
N TYR A 99 10.95 4.67 12.69
CA TYR A 99 12.11 5.43 12.27
C TYR A 99 12.82 6.16 13.42
N ASP A 100 12.16 6.29 14.56
CA ASP A 100 12.70 6.89 15.78
C ASP A 100 13.43 5.84 16.63
#